data_AF-A0AAV3SZ58-F1
#
_entry.id   AF-A0AAV3SZ58-F1
#
_cell.length_a   1.000
_cell.length_b   1.000
_cell.length_c   1.000
_cell.angle_alpha   90.00
_cell.angle_beta   90.00
_cell.angle_gamma   90.00
#
_symmetry.space_group_name_H-M   'P 1'
#
loop_
_entity.id
_entity.type
_entity.pdbx_description
1 polymer ?
#
loop_
_entity_poly.entity_id
_entity_poly.type
_entity_poly.pdbx_seq_one_letter_code
_entity_poly.pdbx_strand_id
1 'polypeptide(L)'
;MEYDARTTESGGVTLVAVLVENDAARERGVRVTNLLDGPVWPPRTNGVPDEGWSESGYEGVLAPGERRGVGYATPAPPGPTPVRVESIERQPSSGALDPVRDLSDPRPPRDAVEPAVPAAVTAWLDDLERRGRPTDGERAALERAARLREDA
;
A
#
# COMPACT_ATOMS: atom_id res chain seq x y z
N MET A 1 -22.66 -16.60 -11.25
CA MET A 1 -21.67 -15.51 -11.11
C MET A 1 -22.09 -14.44 -12.09
N GLU A 2 -22.44 -13.28 -11.56
CA GLU A 2 -22.94 -12.15 -12.32
C GLU A 2 -21.94 -10.99 -12.21
N TYR A 3 -21.87 -10.13 -13.22
CA TYR A 3 -21.05 -8.93 -13.14
C TYR A 3 -21.60 -7.78 -13.99
N ASP A 4 -21.29 -6.55 -13.57
CA ASP A 4 -21.42 -5.31 -14.35
C ASP A 4 -20.03 -4.72 -14.55
N ALA A 5 -19.75 -4.16 -15.72
CA ALA A 5 -18.46 -3.55 -16.03
C ALA A 5 -18.65 -2.18 -16.69
N ARG A 6 -17.84 -1.22 -16.27
CA ARG A 6 -17.87 0.16 -16.79
C ARG A 6 -16.47 0.65 -17.03
N THR A 7 -16.32 1.45 -18.07
CA THR A 7 -15.08 2.17 -18.37
C THR A 7 -15.31 3.67 -18.28
N THR A 8 -14.27 4.40 -17.91
CA THR A 8 -14.25 5.85 -17.96
C THR A 8 -12.86 6.30 -18.38
N GLU A 9 -12.77 7.09 -19.44
CA GLU A 9 -11.51 7.65 -19.89
C GLU A 9 -11.21 8.95 -19.14
N SER A 10 -9.97 9.11 -18.68
CA SER A 10 -9.50 10.33 -18.03
C SER A 10 -8.01 10.49 -18.27
N GLY A 11 -7.57 11.64 -18.82
CA GLY A 11 -6.15 11.94 -18.98
C GLY A 11 -5.33 10.92 -19.79
N GLY A 12 -5.94 10.27 -20.78
CA GLY A 12 -5.29 9.26 -21.61
C GLY A 12 -5.15 7.88 -20.96
N VAL A 13 -5.85 7.64 -19.83
CA VAL A 13 -5.98 6.31 -19.23
C VAL A 13 -7.45 5.90 -19.19
N THR A 14 -7.69 4.60 -19.34
CA THR A 14 -9.00 4.00 -19.12
C THR A 14 -9.07 3.44 -17.71
N LEU A 15 -10.00 3.95 -16.92
CA LEU A 15 -10.38 3.37 -15.64
C LEU A 15 -11.43 2.30 -15.90
N VAL A 16 -11.20 1.09 -15.41
CA VAL A 16 -12.13 -0.04 -15.52
C VAL A 16 -12.65 -0.36 -14.13
N ALA A 17 -13.97 -0.39 -13.97
CA ALA A 17 -14.64 -0.78 -12.74
C ALA A 17 -15.56 -1.98 -13.02
N VAL A 18 -15.39 -3.05 -12.25
CA VAL A 18 -16.18 -4.28 -12.35
C VAL A 18 -16.84 -4.53 -10.99
N LEU A 19 -18.16 -4.71 -10.98
CA LEU A 19 -18.88 -5.20 -9.81
C LEU A 19 -19.19 -6.67 -10.04
N VAL A 20 -18.60 -7.56 -9.24
CA VAL A 20 -18.84 -9.00 -9.37
C VAL A 20 -19.66 -9.51 -8.20
N GLU A 21 -20.63 -10.38 -8.47
CA GLU A 21 -21.51 -11.00 -7.49
C GLU A 21 -21.44 -12.52 -7.54
N ASN A 22 -21.31 -13.13 -6.36
CA ASN A 22 -21.47 -14.56 -6.18
C ASN A 22 -22.92 -14.90 -5.81
N ASP A 23 -23.74 -15.17 -6.82
CA ASP A 23 -25.13 -15.64 -6.74
C ASP A 23 -25.29 -17.07 -6.17
N ALA A 24 -24.20 -17.81 -5.95
CA ALA A 24 -24.25 -19.16 -5.45
C ALA A 24 -24.33 -19.21 -3.91
N ALA A 25 -24.96 -20.27 -3.39
CA ALA A 25 -25.03 -20.56 -1.95
C ALA A 25 -23.70 -21.08 -1.35
N ARG A 26 -22.59 -21.03 -2.11
CA ARG A 26 -21.27 -21.52 -1.68
C ARG A 26 -20.20 -20.54 -2.11
N GLU A 27 -19.06 -20.61 -1.42
CA GLU A 27 -17.87 -19.85 -1.78
C GLU A 27 -17.41 -20.17 -3.21
N ARG A 28 -16.95 -19.15 -3.94
CA ARG A 28 -16.45 -19.28 -5.31
C ARG A 28 -15.19 -18.45 -5.52
N GLY A 29 -14.21 -19.04 -6.21
CA GLY A 29 -13.11 -18.30 -6.79
C GLY A 29 -13.58 -17.51 -8.01
N VAL A 30 -13.03 -16.31 -8.18
CA VAL A 30 -13.28 -15.42 -9.31
C VAL A 30 -11.97 -15.03 -9.97
N ARG A 31 -11.97 -14.99 -11.30
CA ARG A 31 -10.94 -14.36 -12.12
C ARG A 31 -11.58 -13.26 -12.96
N VAL A 32 -11.02 -12.06 -12.86
CA VAL A 32 -11.35 -10.90 -13.70
C VAL A 32 -10.15 -10.63 -14.59
N THR A 33 -10.29 -10.83 -15.89
CA THR A 33 -9.22 -10.68 -16.87
C THR A 33 -9.44 -9.42 -17.70
N ASN A 34 -8.42 -8.58 -17.81
CA ASN A 34 -8.44 -7.43 -18.72
C ASN A 34 -8.40 -7.90 -20.18
N LEU A 35 -9.28 -7.36 -21.00
CA LEU A 35 -9.32 -7.64 -22.45
C LEU A 35 -8.88 -6.44 -23.31
N LEU A 36 -8.60 -5.30 -22.69
CA LEU A 36 -8.07 -4.14 -23.40
C LEU A 36 -6.59 -4.36 -23.72
N ASP A 37 -6.13 -3.86 -24.86
CA ASP A 37 -4.77 -4.05 -25.39
C ASP A 37 -3.73 -3.21 -24.64
N GLY A 38 -3.60 -3.43 -23.34
CA GLY A 38 -2.68 -2.72 -22.47
C GLY A 38 -2.48 -3.42 -21.13
N PRO A 39 -1.41 -3.06 -20.41
CA PRO A 39 -1.16 -3.62 -19.08
C PRO A 39 -2.25 -3.24 -18.09
N VAL A 40 -2.42 -4.08 -17.06
CA VAL A 40 -3.22 -3.73 -15.87
C VAL A 40 -2.36 -2.90 -14.93
N TRP A 41 -2.86 -1.74 -14.55
CA TRP A 41 -2.32 -0.93 -13.47
C TRP A 41 -3.24 -1.09 -12.25
N PRO A 42 -2.91 -2.03 -11.36
CA PRO A 42 -3.72 -2.30 -10.18
C PRO A 42 -3.61 -1.16 -9.16
N PRO A 43 -4.57 -1.06 -8.22
CA PRO A 43 -4.39 -0.28 -7.01
C PRO A 43 -3.15 -0.79 -6.27
N ARG A 44 -2.42 0.15 -5.67
CA ARG A 44 -1.14 -0.11 -5.01
C ARG A 44 -1.10 0.55 -3.65
N THR A 45 -0.60 -0.19 -2.67
CA THR A 45 -0.27 0.30 -1.34
C THR A 45 1.25 0.25 -1.16
N ASN A 46 1.89 1.39 -0.91
CA ASN A 46 3.36 1.51 -0.83
C ASN A 46 4.10 0.94 -2.06
N GLY A 47 3.54 1.11 -3.25
CA GLY A 47 4.11 0.63 -4.51
C GLY A 47 3.85 -0.85 -4.83
N VAL A 48 3.32 -1.62 -3.88
CA VAL A 48 2.98 -3.04 -4.05
C VAL A 48 1.53 -3.15 -4.54
N PRO A 49 1.23 -3.93 -5.59
CA PRO A 49 -0.15 -4.25 -5.97
C PRO A 49 -0.92 -4.86 -4.79
N ASP A 50 -2.18 -4.46 -4.64
CA ASP A 50 -3.04 -5.06 -3.62
C ASP A 50 -3.23 -6.57 -3.86
N GLU A 51 -3.66 -7.30 -2.83
CA GLU A 51 -3.82 -8.76 -2.92
C GLU A 51 -4.77 -9.17 -4.06
N GLY A 52 -4.40 -10.25 -4.76
CA GLY A 52 -5.19 -10.81 -5.86
C GLY A 52 -4.86 -10.23 -7.23
N TRP A 53 -4.10 -9.13 -7.30
CA TRP A 53 -3.71 -8.52 -8.57
C TRP A 53 -2.50 -9.19 -9.22
N SER A 54 -2.57 -9.32 -10.54
CA SER A 54 -1.48 -9.72 -11.42
C SER A 54 -1.38 -8.74 -12.60
N GLU A 55 -0.46 -9.00 -13.53
CA GLU A 55 -0.32 -8.18 -14.75
C GLU A 55 -1.52 -8.29 -15.70
N SER A 56 -2.32 -9.36 -15.58
CA SER A 56 -3.46 -9.65 -16.47
C SER A 56 -4.83 -9.35 -15.85
N GLY A 57 -4.90 -9.12 -14.53
CA GLY A 57 -6.15 -8.79 -13.86
C GLY A 57 -6.17 -9.16 -12.38
N TYR A 58 -7.32 -9.61 -11.88
CA TYR A 58 -7.56 -9.89 -10.48
C TYR A 58 -8.09 -11.32 -10.28
N GLU A 59 -7.61 -11.97 -9.22
CA GLU A 59 -8.14 -13.23 -8.71
C GLU A 59 -8.48 -13.13 -7.22
N GLY A 60 -9.60 -13.70 -6.82
CA GLY A 60 -10.01 -13.68 -5.43
C GLY A 60 -11.09 -14.70 -5.12
N VAL A 61 -11.60 -14.63 -3.89
CA VAL A 61 -12.67 -15.50 -3.40
C VAL A 61 -13.81 -14.65 -2.88
N LEU A 62 -15.02 -15.04 -3.25
CA LEU A 62 -16.26 -14.41 -2.82
C LEU A 62 -17.08 -15.37 -1.97
N ALA A 63 -17.50 -14.91 -0.79
CA ALA A 63 -18.45 -15.62 0.06
C ALA A 63 -19.82 -15.75 -0.65
N PRO A 64 -20.72 -16.63 -0.17
CA PRO A 64 -22.08 -16.73 -0.71
C PRO A 64 -22.82 -15.40 -0.66
N GLY A 65 -23.38 -14.94 -1.78
CA GLY A 65 -24.09 -13.67 -1.89
C GLY A 65 -23.19 -12.42 -1.84
N GLU A 66 -21.87 -12.57 -1.81
CA GLU A 66 -20.97 -11.42 -1.73
C GLU A 66 -20.92 -10.66 -3.06
N ARG A 67 -20.91 -9.33 -2.96
CA ARG A 67 -20.67 -8.41 -4.07
C ARG A 67 -19.35 -7.67 -3.83
N ARG A 68 -18.45 -7.68 -4.81
CA ARG A 68 -17.13 -7.04 -4.70
C ARG A 68 -16.82 -6.16 -5.90
N GLY A 69 -16.38 -4.93 -5.60
CA GLY A 69 -15.82 -4.02 -6.60
C GLY A 69 -14.37 -4.37 -6.89
N VAL A 70 -14.03 -4.50 -8.18
CA VAL A 70 -12.69 -4.73 -8.69
C VAL A 70 -12.38 -3.62 -9.70
N GLY A 71 -11.44 -2.74 -9.37
CA GLY A 71 -11.12 -1.57 -10.18
C GLY A 71 -9.63 -1.46 -10.49
N TYR A 72 -9.31 -1.06 -11.72
CA TYR A 72 -7.93 -0.85 -12.19
C TYR A 72 -7.87 0.21 -13.30
N ALA A 73 -6.66 0.63 -13.66
CA ALA A 73 -6.41 1.48 -14.81
C ALA A 73 -5.64 0.73 -15.91
N THR A 74 -5.76 1.18 -17.15
CA THR A 74 -4.94 0.72 -18.27
C THR A 74 -4.68 1.88 -19.24
N PRO A 75 -3.50 1.96 -19.89
CA PRO A 75 -3.23 2.98 -20.91
C PRO A 75 -3.95 2.68 -22.23
N ALA A 76 -4.56 1.50 -22.39
CA ALA A 76 -5.33 1.16 -23.57
C ALA A 76 -6.62 2.00 -23.64
N PRO A 77 -7.09 2.36 -24.85
CA PRO A 77 -8.38 3.00 -25.03
C PRO A 77 -9.54 2.09 -24.59
N PRO A 78 -10.71 2.65 -24.24
CA PRO A 78 -11.86 1.85 -23.84
C PRO A 78 -12.38 1.01 -25.01
N GLY A 79 -12.87 -0.19 -24.70
CA GLY A 79 -13.47 -1.11 -25.66
C GLY A 79 -14.88 -1.55 -25.24
N PRO A 80 -15.67 -2.13 -26.16
CA PRO A 80 -17.04 -2.57 -25.88
C PRO A 80 -17.11 -3.73 -24.87
N THR A 81 -16.05 -4.53 -24.77
CA THR A 81 -15.93 -5.64 -23.84
C THR A 81 -14.59 -5.52 -23.08
N PRO A 82 -14.54 -4.71 -22.01
CA PRO A 82 -13.27 -4.38 -21.36
C PRO A 82 -12.69 -5.54 -20.52
N VAL A 83 -13.55 -6.47 -20.09
CA VAL A 83 -13.20 -7.54 -19.15
C VAL A 83 -13.86 -8.86 -19.50
N ARG A 84 -13.26 -9.95 -19.01
CA ARG A 84 -13.90 -11.26 -18.86
C ARG A 84 -13.93 -11.63 -17.39
N VAL A 85 -15.07 -12.12 -16.91
CA VAL A 85 -15.23 -12.63 -15.55
C VAL A 85 -15.56 -14.12 -15.59
N GLU A 86 -14.78 -14.93 -14.88
CA GLU A 86 -14.91 -16.38 -14.84
C GLU A 86 -14.87 -16.88 -13.40
N SER A 87 -15.71 -17.86 -13.07
CA SER A 87 -15.57 -18.61 -11.83
C SER A 87 -14.44 -19.63 -11.96
N ILE A 88 -13.55 -19.70 -10.98
CA ILE A 88 -12.41 -20.63 -10.97
C ILE A 88 -12.43 -21.49 -9.71
N GLU A 89 -11.87 -22.70 -9.81
CA GLU A 89 -11.51 -23.50 -8.63
C GLU A 89 -10.18 -22.96 -8.09
N ARG A 90 -10.15 -22.51 -6.84
CA ARG A 90 -8.94 -21.93 -6.27
C ARG A 90 -7.94 -23.02 -5.91
N GLN A 91 -6.69 -22.87 -6.37
CA GLN A 91 -5.55 -23.52 -5.72
C GLN A 91 -5.08 -22.64 -4.55
N PRO A 92 -4.74 -23.23 -3.39
CA PRO A 92 -4.21 -22.46 -2.28
C PRO A 92 -2.96 -21.71 -2.76
N SER A 93 -2.92 -20.39 -2.52
CA SER A 93 -1.75 -19.57 -2.85
C SER A 93 -0.54 -20.13 -2.10
N SER A 94 0.46 -20.60 -2.85
CA SER A 94 1.77 -20.95 -2.31
C SER A 94 2.27 -19.77 -1.48
N GLY A 95 2.58 -20.04 -0.21
CA GLY A 95 2.77 -19.05 0.86
C GLY A 95 3.54 -17.81 0.46
N ALA A 96 3.06 -16.68 0.98
CA ALA A 96 3.76 -15.40 0.94
C ALA A 96 5.23 -15.60 1.34
N LEU A 97 6.14 -15.21 0.44
CA LEU A 97 7.51 -14.95 0.83
C LEU A 97 7.47 -13.81 1.86
N ASP A 98 8.18 -13.95 2.97
CA ASP A 98 8.34 -12.86 3.95
C ASP A 98 9.35 -11.86 3.38
N PRO A 99 8.89 -10.74 2.77
CA PRO A 99 9.78 -9.84 2.05
C PRO A 99 10.73 -9.12 2.99
N VAL A 100 10.47 -9.11 4.31
CA VAL A 100 11.31 -8.46 5.30
C VAL A 100 12.56 -9.28 5.57
N ARG A 101 12.48 -10.61 5.49
CA ARG A 101 13.63 -11.51 5.74
C ARG A 101 14.63 -11.60 4.60
N ASP A 102 14.23 -11.25 3.38
CA ASP A 102 15.10 -11.25 2.19
C ASP A 102 15.73 -9.88 1.87
N LEU A 103 15.38 -8.84 2.63
CA LEU A 103 16.09 -7.57 2.52
C LEU A 103 17.51 -7.71 3.10
N SER A 104 18.50 -7.48 2.25
CA SER A 104 19.88 -7.31 2.69
C SER A 104 20.01 -6.10 3.61
N ASP A 105 21.10 -6.06 4.38
CA ASP A 105 21.42 -4.98 5.31
C ASP A 105 21.23 -3.59 4.65
N PRO A 106 20.32 -2.73 5.16
CA PRO A 106 19.98 -1.46 4.54
C PRO A 106 21.10 -0.41 4.70
N ARG A 107 22.22 -0.74 5.35
CA ARG A 107 23.34 0.18 5.46
C ARG A 107 23.90 0.50 4.07
N PRO A 108 24.06 1.80 3.73
CA PRO A 108 24.70 2.19 2.48
C PRO A 108 26.11 1.59 2.42
N PRO A 109 26.63 1.31 1.20
CA PRO A 109 28.03 0.90 1.02
C PRO A 109 28.97 1.85 1.76
N ARG A 110 30.06 1.32 2.35
CA ARG A 110 30.95 2.10 3.23
C ARG A 110 31.58 3.32 2.53
N ASP A 111 31.73 3.25 1.23
CA ASP A 111 32.26 4.29 0.35
C ASP A 111 31.21 5.34 -0.07
N ALA A 112 29.92 5.05 0.08
CA ALA A 112 28.83 6.02 -0.11
C ALA A 112 28.63 6.95 1.10
N VAL A 113 29.28 6.65 2.22
CA VAL A 113 29.29 7.50 3.41
C VAL A 113 30.54 8.36 3.38
N GLU A 114 30.39 9.64 3.03
CA GLU A 114 31.49 10.60 3.12
C GLU A 114 32.02 10.65 4.56
N PRO A 115 33.35 10.53 4.78
CA PRO A 115 33.91 10.55 6.11
C PRO A 115 33.99 12.00 6.60
N ALA A 116 33.28 12.25 7.70
CA ALA A 116 33.26 13.44 8.56
C ALA A 116 32.13 14.45 8.29
N VAL A 117 31.26 14.52 9.29
CA VAL A 117 30.32 15.62 9.50
C VAL A 117 31.12 16.93 9.59
N PRO A 118 30.79 17.98 8.81
CA PRO A 118 31.49 19.26 8.90
C PRO A 118 31.46 19.81 10.32
N ALA A 119 32.57 20.36 10.81
CA ALA A 119 32.68 20.89 12.17
C ALA A 119 31.60 21.92 12.52
N ALA A 120 31.11 22.67 11.53
CA ALA A 120 30.01 23.60 11.68
C ALA A 120 28.69 22.90 12.06
N VAL A 121 28.43 21.73 11.48
CA VAL A 121 27.24 20.92 11.80
C VAL A 121 27.36 20.32 13.20
N THR A 122 28.55 19.83 13.59
CA THR A 122 28.79 19.36 14.97
C THR A 122 28.61 20.48 15.99
N ALA A 123 29.18 21.66 15.74
CA ALA A 123 29.03 22.81 16.62
C ALA A 123 27.57 23.29 16.74
N TRP A 124 26.81 23.20 15.65
CA TRP A 124 25.38 23.51 15.63
C TRP A 124 24.55 22.49 16.40
N LEU A 125 24.84 21.18 16.27
CA LEU A 125 24.19 20.13 17.03
C LEU A 125 24.45 20.26 18.54
N ASP A 126 25.70 20.56 18.93
CA ASP A 126 26.06 20.80 20.34
C ASP A 126 25.32 22.02 20.92
N ASP A 127 25.13 23.06 20.12
CA ASP A 127 24.37 24.25 20.51
C ASP A 127 22.88 23.95 20.65
N LEU A 128 22.30 23.16 19.75
CA LEU A 128 20.93 22.68 19.90
C LEU A 128 20.74 21.80 21.14
N GLU A 129 21.68 20.91 21.43
CA GLU A 129 21.61 20.04 22.62
C GLU A 129 21.71 20.86 23.91
N ARG A 130 22.56 21.90 23.93
CA ARG A 130 22.61 22.86 25.05
C ARG A 130 21.32 23.66 25.20
N ARG A 131 20.69 24.09 24.11
CA ARG A 131 19.44 24.86 24.13
C ARG A 131 18.23 24.01 24.51
N GLY A 132 18.23 22.74 24.08
CA GLY A 132 17.16 21.78 24.37
C GLY A 132 17.26 21.18 25.77
N ARG A 133 18.41 21.29 26.45
CA ARG A 133 18.56 20.84 27.83
C ARG A 133 17.93 21.89 28.76
N PRO A 134 16.82 21.57 29.45
CA PRO A 134 16.21 22.51 30.38
C PRO A 134 17.24 22.91 31.43
N THR A 135 17.33 24.21 31.68
CA THR A 135 18.22 24.76 32.70
C THR A 135 17.84 24.20 34.07
N ASP A 136 18.77 24.23 35.04
CA ASP A 136 18.50 23.75 36.40
C ASP A 136 17.30 24.46 37.05
N GLY A 137 17.10 25.74 36.73
CA GLY A 137 15.93 26.51 37.16
C GLY A 137 14.63 26.04 36.51
N GLU A 138 14.64 25.71 35.22
CA GLU A 138 13.48 25.18 34.50
C GLU A 138 13.15 23.75 34.93
N ARG A 139 14.16 22.90 35.18
CA ARG A 139 13.98 21.56 35.75
C ARG A 139 13.35 21.64 37.13
N ALA A 140 13.87 22.50 38.02
CA ALA A 140 13.30 22.70 39.34
C ALA A 140 11.88 23.31 39.29
N ALA A 141 11.56 24.12 38.26
CA ALA A 141 10.22 24.65 38.05
C ALA A 141 9.25 23.55 37.58
N LEU A 142 9.65 22.70 36.63
CA LEU A 142 8.87 21.56 36.16
C LEU A 142 8.62 20.53 37.27
N GLU A 143 9.62 20.21 38.09
CA GLU A 143 9.46 19.30 39.24
C GLU A 143 8.50 19.88 40.30
N ARG A 144 8.53 21.20 40.52
CA ARG A 144 7.54 21.86 41.39
C ARG A 144 6.14 21.81 40.79
N ALA A 145 6.00 22.05 39.49
CA ALA A 145 4.71 21.98 38.80
C ALA A 145 4.14 20.55 38.77
N ALA A 146 5.00 19.53 38.64
CA ALA A 146 4.60 18.13 38.69
C ALA A 146 4.06 17.73 40.07
N ARG A 147 4.74 18.11 41.16
CA ARG A 147 4.29 17.85 42.54
C ARG A 147 2.94 18.51 42.86
N LEU A 148 2.73 19.75 42.40
CA LEU A 148 1.45 20.47 42.57
C LEU A 148 0.28 19.81 41.85
N ARG A 149 0.54 18.96 40.84
CA ARG A 149 -0.49 18.20 40.13
C ARG A 149 -0.84 16.87 40.82
N GLU A 150 0.04 16.33 41.65
CA GLU A 150 -0.18 15.10 42.41
C GLU A 150 -0.91 15.34 43.74
N ASP A 151 -0.83 16.57 44.27
CA ASP A 151 -1.51 17.01 45.50
C ASP A 151 -2.91 17.62 45.27
N ALA A 152 -3.45 17.55 44.04
CA ALA A 152 -4.76 18.08 43.64
C ALA A 152 -5.71 16.97 43.19
#